data_AF-W4KE90-F1
#
_entry.id   AF-W4KE90-F1
#
_cell.length_a   1.000
_cell.length_b   1.000
_cell.length_c   1.000
_cell.angle_alpha   90.00
_cell.angle_beta   90.00
_cell.angle_gamma   90.00
#
_symmetry.space_group_name_H-M   'P 1'
#
loop_
_entity.id
_entity.type
_entity.pdbx_description
1 polymer ?
#
loop_
_entity_poly.entity_id
_entity_poly.type
_entity_poly.pdbx_seq_one_letter_code
_entity_poly.pdbx_strand_id
1 'polypeptide(L)'
;GQDLAPSGSVSTEGIPKSVSRILNAAQIRGDFKEKKRAAASSEDVGPTKKRRKSNGGEDTAQGLGSEKKRISIKPGESLAHFNRRVEDDMRPLVRSAMQASSAMERQMRKTEKEQSKSSKSSHRAQSPEPHPTTNDKKRKGKELADEETGAAPAPSNKHAGKATEFTKLSTSAPRRLNDIAMAPPELKTLPRGASKVGDGLGKGAGVLSMAQRAMMERERENVIQRYRQLKAKRYAENGKSPGE
;
A
#
# COMPACT_ATOMS: atom_id res chain seq x y z
N GLY A 1 14.81 -64.66 20.51
CA GLY A 1 13.86 -63.80 19.78
C GLY A 1 14.36 -63.66 18.37
N GLN A 2 13.50 -63.86 17.37
CA GLN A 2 13.88 -63.70 15.97
C GLN A 2 13.79 -62.21 15.62
N ASP A 3 14.96 -61.63 15.32
CA ASP A 3 15.12 -60.28 14.79
C ASP A 3 14.90 -60.33 13.27
N LEU A 4 13.64 -60.21 12.84
CA LEU A 4 13.28 -60.16 11.43
C LEU A 4 12.99 -58.72 11.03
N ALA A 5 13.70 -58.23 10.02
CA ALA A 5 13.46 -56.91 9.44
C ALA A 5 12.02 -56.81 8.89
N PRO A 6 11.36 -55.64 9.02
CA PRO A 6 10.00 -55.45 8.54
C PRO A 6 9.94 -55.67 7.03
N SER A 7 9.12 -56.64 6.59
CA SER A 7 8.96 -57.03 5.18
C SER A 7 7.94 -56.20 4.41
N GLY A 8 7.55 -55.03 4.94
CA GLY A 8 6.60 -54.12 4.29
C GLY A 8 7.28 -53.29 3.22
N SER A 9 6.77 -53.34 1.98
CA SER A 9 7.28 -52.48 0.91
C SER A 9 6.89 -51.02 1.19
N VAL A 10 7.88 -50.15 1.40
CA VAL A 10 7.69 -48.70 1.60
C VAL A 10 7.03 -47.98 0.42
N SER A 11 6.85 -48.68 -0.71
CA SER A 11 6.23 -48.20 -1.94
C SER A 11 4.71 -48.03 -1.85
N THR A 12 4.04 -48.74 -0.94
CA THR A 12 2.57 -48.72 -0.78
C THR A 12 2.08 -47.77 0.31
N GLU A 13 2.97 -47.30 1.17
CA GLU A 13 2.64 -46.38 2.25
C GLU A 13 2.75 -44.92 1.78
N GLY A 14 1.77 -44.09 2.16
CA GLY A 14 1.78 -42.67 1.81
C GLY A 14 2.98 -41.96 2.44
N ILE A 15 3.99 -41.64 1.63
CA ILE A 15 5.22 -41.00 2.10
C ILE A 15 4.86 -39.66 2.77
N PRO A 16 5.23 -39.45 4.04
CA PRO A 16 5.00 -38.19 4.73
C PRO A 16 5.61 -37.01 3.97
N LYS A 17 4.93 -35.87 3.95
CA LYS A 17 5.36 -34.66 3.22
C LYS A 17 6.78 -34.21 3.58
N SER A 18 7.20 -34.42 4.83
CA SER A 18 8.56 -34.14 5.29
C SER A 18 9.60 -34.99 4.55
N VAL A 19 9.37 -36.31 4.47
CA VAL A 19 10.24 -37.27 3.80
C VAL A 19 10.21 -37.08 2.28
N SER A 20 9.04 -36.82 1.70
CA SER A 20 8.90 -36.52 0.26
C SER A 20 9.73 -35.29 -0.16
N ARG A 21 9.81 -34.24 0.68
CA ARG A 21 10.68 -33.08 0.41
C ARG A 21 12.16 -33.42 0.46
N ILE A 22 12.56 -34.39 1.28
CA ILE A 22 13.96 -34.81 1.42
C ILE A 22 14.34 -35.68 0.23
N LEU A 23 13.51 -36.67 -0.13
CA LEU A 23 13.74 -37.54 -1.29
C LEU A 23 13.78 -36.75 -2.61
N ASN A 24 12.87 -35.76 -2.77
CA ASN A 24 12.81 -34.93 -3.97
C ASN A 24 13.69 -33.67 -3.89
N ALA A 25 14.63 -33.58 -2.95
CA ALA A 25 15.39 -32.35 -2.69
C ALA A 25 16.22 -31.88 -3.90
N ALA A 26 16.78 -32.81 -4.68
CA ALA A 26 17.55 -32.49 -5.88
C ALA A 26 16.67 -31.83 -6.95
N GLN A 27 15.47 -32.39 -7.19
CA GLN A 27 14.50 -31.86 -8.14
C GLN A 27 14.00 -30.48 -7.72
N ILE A 28 13.61 -30.30 -6.44
CA ILE A 28 13.16 -29.01 -5.92
C ILE A 28 14.23 -27.91 -6.09
N ARG A 29 15.51 -28.26 -5.86
CA ARG A 29 16.63 -27.33 -6.07
C ARG A 29 16.86 -27.03 -7.56
N GLY A 30 16.70 -28.02 -8.44
CA GLY A 30 16.76 -27.88 -9.89
C GLY A 30 15.69 -26.90 -10.40
N ASP A 31 14.42 -27.20 -10.09
CA ASP A 31 13.27 -26.38 -10.47
C ASP A 31 13.40 -24.93 -9.96
N PHE A 32 13.93 -24.75 -8.75
CA PHE A 32 14.16 -23.41 -8.20
C PHE A 32 15.26 -22.65 -8.96
N LYS A 33 16.36 -23.33 -9.31
CA LYS A 33 17.44 -22.71 -10.11
C LYS A 33 16.97 -22.39 -11.52
N GLU A 34 16.20 -23.28 -12.14
CA GLU A 34 15.63 -23.09 -13.47
C GLU A 34 14.62 -21.94 -13.46
N LYS A 35 13.69 -21.92 -12.50
CA LYS A 35 12.75 -20.81 -12.32
C LYS A 35 13.47 -19.48 -12.07
N LYS A 36 14.56 -19.49 -11.30
CA LYS A 36 15.38 -18.28 -11.05
C LYS A 36 16.09 -17.82 -12.33
N ARG A 37 16.57 -18.74 -13.18
CA ARG A 37 17.19 -18.43 -14.48
C ARG A 37 16.16 -17.92 -15.49
N ALA A 38 15.00 -18.57 -15.58
CA ALA A 38 13.90 -18.16 -16.45
C ALA A 38 13.36 -16.77 -16.07
N ALA A 39 13.18 -16.49 -14.77
CA ALA A 39 12.77 -15.18 -14.27
C ALA A 39 13.82 -14.07 -14.47
N ALA A 40 15.09 -14.43 -14.66
CA ALA A 40 16.14 -13.46 -15.00
C ALA A 40 16.25 -13.22 -16.51
N SER A 41 15.83 -14.19 -17.34
CA SER A 41 15.84 -14.07 -18.81
C SER A 41 14.58 -13.43 -19.37
N SER A 42 13.44 -13.49 -18.67
CA SER A 42 12.24 -12.73 -19.04
C SER A 42 12.28 -11.36 -18.35
N GLU A 43 12.97 -10.39 -18.96
CA GLU A 43 12.63 -8.98 -18.72
C GLU A 43 11.13 -8.83 -19.05
N ASP A 44 10.34 -8.35 -18.09
CA ASP A 44 8.89 -8.05 -18.19
C ASP A 44 7.86 -9.05 -17.62
N VAL A 45 8.20 -9.91 -16.66
CA VAL A 45 7.18 -10.40 -15.71
C VAL A 45 7.75 -10.51 -14.29
N GLY A 46 7.35 -9.56 -13.43
CA GLY A 46 7.65 -9.61 -12.00
C GLY A 46 7.21 -10.92 -11.32
N PRO A 47 7.66 -11.21 -10.09
CA PRO A 47 7.57 -12.52 -9.46
C PRO A 47 6.14 -13.06 -9.50
N THR A 48 5.96 -14.13 -10.26
CA THR A 48 4.67 -14.77 -10.52
C THR A 48 3.96 -15.10 -9.21
N LYS A 49 2.91 -14.33 -8.95
CA LYS A 49 2.03 -14.49 -7.79
C LYS A 49 1.54 -15.93 -7.75
N LYS A 50 1.60 -16.53 -6.55
CA LYS A 50 0.89 -17.76 -6.18
C LYS A 50 -0.46 -17.81 -6.88
N ARG A 51 -0.66 -18.78 -7.77
CA ARG A 51 -1.97 -19.19 -8.28
C ARG A 51 -2.82 -19.58 -7.07
N ARG A 52 -3.65 -18.67 -6.62
CA ARG A 52 -4.79 -18.99 -5.75
C ARG A 52 -5.82 -19.60 -6.70
N LYS A 53 -6.20 -20.85 -6.46
CA LYS A 53 -7.27 -21.53 -7.17
C LYS A 53 -8.58 -20.82 -6.83
N SER A 54 -8.98 -19.87 -7.67
CA SER A 54 -10.36 -19.43 -7.75
C SER A 54 -11.09 -20.47 -8.60
N ASN A 55 -11.93 -21.27 -7.93
CA ASN A 55 -12.98 -22.00 -8.62
C ASN A 55 -13.97 -20.98 -9.19
N GLY A 56 -14.33 -21.15 -10.46
CA GLY A 56 -15.51 -20.54 -11.08
C GLY A 56 -15.27 -19.23 -11.82
N GLY A 57 -15.38 -19.28 -13.14
CA GLY A 57 -15.46 -18.12 -14.03
C GLY A 57 -14.46 -18.21 -15.17
N GLU A 58 -14.83 -18.95 -16.22
CA GLU A 58 -14.27 -18.74 -17.55
C GLU A 58 -14.37 -17.25 -17.90
N ASP A 59 -13.23 -16.61 -18.07
CA ASP A 59 -12.99 -15.70 -19.19
C ASP A 59 -11.48 -15.44 -19.21
N THR A 60 -10.84 -16.27 -20.00
CA THR A 60 -9.46 -16.15 -20.44
C THR A 60 -9.18 -14.75 -20.96
N ALA A 61 -8.11 -14.19 -20.41
CA ALA A 61 -7.14 -13.34 -21.10
C ALA A 61 -7.29 -13.34 -22.63
N GLN A 62 -8.01 -12.34 -23.15
CA GLN A 62 -7.63 -11.69 -24.39
C GLN A 62 -7.14 -10.29 -24.04
N GLY A 63 -5.82 -10.14 -24.09
CA GLY A 63 -5.20 -8.83 -24.18
C GLY A 63 -5.64 -8.14 -25.48
N LEU A 64 -5.68 -6.81 -25.39
CA LEU A 64 -5.45 -5.88 -26.50
C LEU A 64 -6.42 -6.01 -27.68
N GLY A 65 -7.47 -5.17 -27.68
CA GLY A 65 -8.09 -4.76 -28.94
C GLY A 65 -9.56 -5.10 -29.16
N SER A 66 -10.33 -5.49 -28.12
CA SER A 66 -11.78 -5.31 -28.22
C SER A 66 -12.02 -3.80 -28.21
N GLU A 67 -12.15 -3.20 -29.40
CA GLU A 67 -13.02 -2.06 -29.70
C GLU A 67 -13.88 -1.75 -28.48
N LYS A 68 -13.63 -0.60 -27.84
CA LYS A 68 -14.36 -0.11 -26.65
C LYS A 68 -15.84 -0.43 -26.85
N LYS A 69 -16.32 -1.56 -26.32
CA LYS A 69 -17.72 -1.94 -26.43
C LYS A 69 -18.40 -0.81 -25.69
N ARG A 70 -19.03 0.12 -26.44
CA ARG A 70 -19.72 1.26 -25.86
C ARG A 70 -20.70 0.65 -24.88
N ILE A 71 -20.41 0.78 -23.58
CA ILE A 71 -21.21 0.16 -22.54
C ILE A 71 -22.53 0.90 -22.61
N SER A 72 -23.52 0.27 -23.23
CA SER A 72 -24.88 0.76 -23.31
C SER A 72 -25.75 -0.01 -22.32
N ILE A 73 -26.85 0.63 -21.95
CA ILE A 73 -27.88 0.01 -21.13
C ILE A 73 -28.51 -1.10 -21.97
N LYS A 74 -28.49 -2.33 -21.46
CA LYS A 74 -29.15 -3.46 -22.13
C LYS A 74 -30.67 -3.35 -21.94
N PRO A 75 -31.49 -3.81 -22.90
CA PRO A 75 -32.94 -3.83 -22.72
C PRO A 75 -33.30 -4.64 -21.47
N GLY A 76 -34.13 -4.06 -20.59
CA GLY A 76 -34.54 -4.68 -19.32
C GLY A 76 -33.52 -4.57 -18.18
N GLU A 77 -32.37 -3.96 -18.40
CA GLU A 77 -31.39 -3.69 -17.34
C GLU A 77 -31.77 -2.43 -16.55
N SER A 78 -31.71 -2.49 -15.22
CA SER A 78 -31.84 -1.29 -14.40
C SER A 78 -30.56 -0.45 -14.45
N LEU A 79 -30.69 0.87 -14.28
CA LEU A 79 -29.55 1.79 -14.29
C LEU A 79 -28.47 1.41 -13.25
N ALA A 80 -28.87 0.85 -12.10
CA ALA A 80 -27.94 0.39 -11.08
C ALA A 80 -27.06 -0.78 -11.55
N HIS A 81 -27.63 -1.71 -12.32
CA HIS A 81 -26.88 -2.85 -12.86
C HIS A 81 -25.91 -2.41 -13.97
N PHE A 82 -26.35 -1.45 -14.79
CA PHE A 82 -25.51 -0.81 -15.79
C PHE A 82 -24.30 -0.13 -15.14
N ASN A 83 -24.53 0.70 -14.11
CA ASN A 83 -23.44 1.38 -13.39
C ASN A 83 -22.44 0.38 -12.80
N ARG A 84 -22.93 -0.72 -12.19
CA ARG A 84 -22.05 -1.76 -11.65
C ARG A 84 -21.17 -2.39 -12.71
N ARG A 85 -21.72 -2.68 -13.90
CA ARG A 85 -20.93 -3.18 -15.03
C ARG A 85 -19.90 -2.18 -15.55
N VAL A 86 -20.29 -0.90 -15.66
CA VAL A 86 -19.37 0.17 -16.06
C VAL A 86 -18.20 0.26 -15.07
N GLU A 87 -18.49 0.21 -13.78
CA GLU A 87 -17.47 0.21 -12.73
C GLU A 87 -16.55 -1.00 -12.82
N ASP A 88 -17.11 -2.20 -12.99
CA ASP A 88 -16.34 -3.45 -13.09
C ASP A 88 -15.43 -3.47 -14.32
N ASP A 89 -15.89 -2.95 -15.47
CA ASP A 89 -15.09 -2.84 -16.71
C ASP A 89 -13.98 -1.80 -16.59
N MET A 90 -14.24 -0.66 -15.93
CA MET A 90 -13.24 0.39 -15.72
C MET A 90 -12.29 0.10 -14.55
N ARG A 91 -12.65 -0.82 -13.66
CA ARG A 91 -11.90 -1.13 -12.44
C ARG A 91 -10.44 -1.56 -12.69
N PRO A 92 -10.13 -2.42 -13.66
CA PRO A 92 -8.77 -2.83 -13.96
C PRO A 92 -7.91 -1.66 -14.41
N LEU A 93 -8.45 -0.77 -15.24
CA LEU A 93 -7.75 0.42 -15.74
C LEU A 93 -7.44 1.40 -14.61
N VAL A 94 -8.43 1.68 -13.74
CA VAL A 94 -8.21 2.54 -12.57
C VAL A 94 -7.18 1.91 -11.64
N ARG A 95 -7.27 0.59 -11.40
CA ARG A 95 -6.32 -0.13 -10.54
C ARG A 95 -4.89 -0.11 -11.11
N SER A 96 -4.71 -0.28 -12.42
CA SER A 96 -3.39 -0.24 -13.06
C SER A 96 -2.81 1.17 -13.01
N ALA A 97 -3.60 2.20 -13.29
CA ALA A 97 -3.19 3.60 -13.19
C ALA A 97 -2.75 3.96 -11.76
N MET A 98 -3.50 3.54 -10.74
CA MET A 98 -3.13 3.75 -9.33
C MET A 98 -1.84 3.02 -8.93
N GLN A 99 -1.61 1.82 -9.45
CA GLN A 99 -0.38 1.08 -9.18
C GLN A 99 0.82 1.72 -9.86
N ALA A 100 0.66 2.15 -11.11
CA ALA A 100 1.69 2.85 -11.88
C ALA A 100 2.06 4.18 -11.20
N SER A 101 1.08 5.00 -10.80
CA SER A 101 1.34 6.27 -10.13
C SER A 101 2.05 6.10 -8.79
N SER A 102 1.66 5.11 -7.98
CA SER A 102 2.34 4.80 -6.72
C SER A 102 3.78 4.31 -6.94
N ALA A 103 4.03 3.54 -8.00
CA ALA A 103 5.38 3.11 -8.36
C ALA A 103 6.26 4.30 -8.78
N MET A 104 5.73 5.20 -9.61
CA MET A 104 6.42 6.43 -10.03
C MET A 104 6.73 7.34 -8.84
N GLU A 105 5.79 7.52 -7.91
CA GLU A 105 6.01 8.31 -6.69
C GLU A 105 7.16 7.74 -5.85
N ARG A 106 7.26 6.41 -5.73
CA ARG A 106 8.37 5.77 -5.02
C ARG A 106 9.71 5.95 -5.74
N GLN A 107 9.71 5.87 -7.07
CA GLN A 107 10.92 6.12 -7.86
C GLN A 107 11.37 7.57 -7.72
N MET A 108 10.46 8.55 -7.83
CA MET A 108 10.77 9.97 -7.62
C MET A 108 11.32 10.24 -6.21
N ARG A 109 10.71 9.67 -5.17
CA ARG A 109 11.24 9.80 -3.80
C ARG A 109 12.62 9.16 -3.62
N LYS A 110 12.94 8.12 -4.39
CA LYS A 110 14.27 7.48 -4.34
C LYS A 110 15.31 8.36 -5.04
N THR A 111 15.00 8.86 -6.24
CA THR A 111 15.91 9.74 -7.00
C THR A 111 16.13 11.06 -6.30
N GLU A 112 15.10 11.67 -5.70
CA GLU A 112 15.23 12.90 -4.90
C GLU A 112 16.15 12.70 -3.67
N LYS A 113 16.05 11.54 -3.00
CA LYS A 113 16.94 11.18 -1.89
C LYS A 113 18.38 10.93 -2.34
N GLU A 114 18.60 10.44 -3.55
CA GLU A 114 19.95 10.22 -4.10
C GLU A 114 20.58 11.56 -4.55
N GLN A 115 19.81 12.44 -5.19
CA GLN A 115 20.24 13.79 -5.58
C GLN A 115 20.54 14.70 -4.39
N SER A 116 19.76 14.60 -3.31
CA SER A 116 20.03 15.35 -2.07
C SER A 116 21.22 14.80 -1.29
N LYS A 117 21.65 13.55 -1.53
CA LYS A 117 22.88 12.98 -0.94
C LYS A 117 24.12 13.39 -1.73
N SER A 118 24.07 13.39 -3.06
CA SER A 118 25.21 13.77 -3.90
C SER A 118 25.56 15.26 -3.79
N SER A 119 24.56 16.14 -3.66
CA SER A 119 24.76 17.59 -3.45
C SER A 119 25.27 17.94 -2.04
N LYS A 120 25.06 17.08 -1.04
CA LYS A 120 25.59 17.26 0.33
C LYS A 120 27.03 16.77 0.50
N SER A 121 27.49 15.84 -0.35
CA SER A 121 28.89 15.39 -0.34
C SER A 121 29.87 16.34 -1.04
N SER A 122 29.41 17.25 -1.90
CA SER A 122 30.30 18.22 -2.57
C SER A 122 30.56 19.50 -1.77
N HIS A 123 29.77 19.79 -0.72
CA HIS A 123 30.00 20.94 0.17
C HIS A 123 30.74 20.59 1.47
N ARG A 124 31.14 19.32 1.68
CA ARG A 124 31.89 18.88 2.87
C ARG A 124 33.38 18.68 2.58
N ALA A 125 33.99 19.60 1.83
CA ALA A 125 35.43 19.62 1.58
C ALA A 125 36.09 20.99 1.82
N GLN A 126 35.33 22.03 2.18
CA GLN A 126 35.89 23.34 2.54
C GLN A 126 35.10 23.95 3.70
N SER A 127 35.61 23.77 4.92
CA SER A 127 35.57 24.71 6.07
C SER A 127 35.58 23.93 7.42
N PRO A 128 36.31 24.40 8.46
CA PRO A 128 36.61 23.64 9.68
C PRO A 128 35.53 23.76 10.78
N GLU A 129 35.50 22.75 11.66
CA GLU A 129 34.77 22.63 12.94
C GLU A 129 35.16 23.74 13.97
N PRO A 130 34.49 23.91 15.14
CA PRO A 130 33.48 23.03 15.78
C PRO A 130 32.23 23.75 16.36
N HIS A 131 31.17 23.00 16.73
CA HIS A 131 30.42 23.15 18.01
C HIS A 131 29.38 22.01 18.19
N PRO A 132 29.31 21.36 19.37
CA PRO A 132 28.41 20.22 19.64
C PRO A 132 27.19 20.61 20.50
N THR A 133 25.97 20.21 20.12
CA THR A 133 24.86 20.04 21.09
C THR A 133 23.92 18.88 20.72
N THR A 134 24.13 17.76 21.40
CA THR A 134 23.14 16.90 22.08
C THR A 134 21.72 16.72 21.52
N ASN A 135 21.39 15.49 21.09
CA ASN A 135 20.31 14.69 21.69
C ASN A 135 20.24 13.26 21.07
N ASP A 136 21.23 12.43 21.44
CA ASP A 136 21.08 10.98 21.42
C ASP A 136 20.78 10.50 22.85
N LYS A 137 19.56 9.99 23.08
CA LYS A 137 19.21 9.31 24.32
C LYS A 137 18.52 7.97 24.03
N LYS A 138 19.11 6.93 24.64
CA LYS A 138 18.52 5.66 25.09
C LYS A 138 18.54 4.47 24.13
N ARG A 139 19.75 3.96 23.88
CA ARG A 139 20.00 2.51 23.98
C ARG A 139 20.39 2.20 25.43
N LYS A 140 19.66 1.30 26.10
CA LYS A 140 20.06 0.73 27.38
C LYS A 140 20.11 -0.78 27.20
N GLY A 141 21.32 -1.31 27.01
CA GLY A 141 21.64 -2.69 27.34
C GLY A 141 21.67 -2.82 28.85
N LYS A 142 21.21 -3.97 29.36
CA LYS A 142 21.42 -4.40 30.74
C LYS A 142 22.00 -5.80 30.66
N GLU A 143 23.23 -5.93 31.16
CA GLU A 143 23.93 -7.21 31.34
C GLU A 143 23.40 -7.95 32.57
N LEU A 144 23.21 -9.25 32.36
CA LEU A 144 23.55 -10.43 33.19
C LEU A 144 23.71 -10.30 34.72
N ALA A 145 22.94 -11.13 35.44
CA ALA A 145 23.41 -11.93 36.58
C ALA A 145 22.52 -13.19 36.75
N ASP A 146 23.18 -14.35 36.69
CA ASP A 146 22.96 -15.69 37.26
C ASP A 146 21.62 -16.46 37.23
N GLU A 147 21.75 -17.60 36.53
CA GLU A 147 21.46 -19.02 36.85
C GLU A 147 20.04 -19.62 37.08
N GLU A 148 19.90 -20.76 36.38
CA GLU A 148 18.98 -21.92 36.45
C GLU A 148 17.48 -21.79 36.76
N THR A 149 16.63 -22.06 35.75
CA THR A 149 15.89 -23.35 35.58
C THR A 149 14.92 -23.25 34.40
N GLY A 150 14.83 -24.34 33.62
CA GLY A 150 14.17 -24.37 32.31
C GLY A 150 12.65 -24.27 32.33
N ALA A 151 12.11 -23.35 31.52
CA ALA A 151 10.84 -23.48 30.81
C ALA A 151 10.78 -22.42 29.70
N ALA A 152 10.59 -22.83 28.45
CA ALA A 152 10.50 -21.91 27.31
C ALA A 152 9.34 -20.92 27.48
N PRO A 153 9.56 -19.59 27.43
CA PRO A 153 8.48 -18.63 27.59
C PRO A 153 7.59 -18.59 26.34
N ALA A 154 6.28 -18.73 26.54
CA ALA A 154 5.26 -18.53 25.52
C ALA A 154 5.44 -17.17 24.81
N PRO A 155 5.09 -17.05 23.51
CA PRO A 155 5.31 -15.82 22.77
C PRO A 155 4.54 -14.67 23.40
N SER A 156 5.27 -13.76 24.04
CA SER A 156 4.69 -12.55 24.62
C SER A 156 4.05 -11.73 23.51
N ASN A 157 2.75 -11.48 23.65
CA ASN A 157 1.99 -10.76 22.66
C ASN A 157 2.44 -9.29 22.68
N LYS A 158 3.26 -8.90 21.69
CA LYS A 158 3.85 -7.54 21.54
C LYS A 158 2.81 -6.42 21.45
N HIS A 159 1.53 -6.77 21.41
CA HIS A 159 0.39 -5.85 21.34
C HIS A 159 -0.42 -5.76 22.64
N ALA A 160 -0.04 -6.48 23.70
CA ALA A 160 -0.77 -6.48 24.98
C ALA A 160 -0.83 -5.11 25.68
N GLY A 161 0.10 -4.19 25.37
CA GLY A 161 0.10 -2.81 25.90
C GLY A 161 -0.30 -1.74 24.88
N LYS A 162 -0.70 -2.13 23.66
CA LYS A 162 -1.14 -1.17 22.64
C LYS A 162 -2.65 -0.99 22.79
N ALA A 163 -3.09 0.22 23.12
CA ALA A 163 -4.51 0.57 23.14
C ALA A 163 -5.12 0.26 21.77
N THR A 164 -5.94 -0.78 21.70
CA THR A 164 -6.76 -1.05 20.52
C THR A 164 -7.88 -0.02 20.48
N GLU A 165 -8.18 0.53 19.29
CA GLU A 165 -9.24 1.53 19.02
C GLU A 165 -10.64 1.11 19.54
N PHE A 166 -10.81 -0.14 19.95
CA PHE A 166 -12.01 -0.65 20.58
C PHE A 166 -11.66 -1.25 21.94
N THR A 167 -11.76 -0.45 23.00
CA THR A 167 -11.75 -0.91 24.38
C THR A 167 -12.96 -1.81 24.60
N LYS A 168 -12.75 -3.14 24.58
CA LYS A 168 -13.78 -4.09 24.99
C LYS A 168 -13.98 -3.95 26.49
N LEU A 169 -14.98 -3.19 26.90
CA LEU A 169 -15.38 -3.09 28.30
C LEU A 169 -15.88 -4.46 28.75
N SER A 170 -15.05 -5.20 29.48
CA SER A 170 -15.39 -6.49 30.08
C SER A 170 -16.29 -6.25 31.30
N THR A 171 -17.52 -5.82 31.07
CA THR A 171 -18.54 -5.72 32.14
C THR A 171 -19.45 -6.94 32.03
N SER A 172 -19.33 -7.89 32.97
CA SER A 172 -20.15 -9.12 33.01
C SER A 172 -21.60 -8.90 33.46
N ALA A 173 -22.01 -7.65 33.74
CA ALA A 173 -23.36 -7.31 34.15
C ALA A 173 -24.19 -6.75 32.98
N PRO A 174 -25.44 -7.22 32.75
CA PRO A 174 -26.31 -6.70 31.70
C PRO A 174 -26.68 -5.24 31.99
N ARG A 175 -26.33 -4.33 31.09
CA ARG A 175 -26.64 -2.90 31.22
C ARG A 175 -28.14 -2.67 31.12
N ARG A 176 -28.71 -1.88 32.03
CA ARG A 176 -30.13 -1.54 32.01
C ARG A 176 -30.37 -0.52 30.90
N LEU A 177 -31.52 -0.60 30.22
CA LEU A 177 -31.87 0.27 29.07
C LEU A 177 -31.81 1.78 29.38
N ASN A 178 -31.90 2.16 30.66
CA ASN A 178 -31.81 3.54 31.13
C ASN A 178 -30.36 4.02 31.41
N ASP A 179 -29.37 3.11 31.41
CA ASP A 179 -27.93 3.47 31.46
C ASP A 179 -27.40 3.90 30.08
N ILE A 180 -28.25 3.85 29.06
CA ILE A 180 -27.98 4.28 27.68
C ILE A 180 -28.72 5.61 27.44
N ALA A 181 -28.52 6.58 28.33
CA ALA A 181 -29.04 7.93 28.16
C ALA A 181 -27.88 8.92 28.09
N MET A 182 -27.86 9.93 27.22
CA MET A 182 -28.60 10.19 25.98
C MET A 182 -27.99 11.42 25.26
N ALA A 183 -26.74 11.76 25.58
CA ALA A 183 -26.05 12.94 25.03
C ALA A 183 -24.76 12.49 24.35
N PRO A 184 -24.44 13.00 23.14
CA PRO A 184 -23.15 12.75 22.53
C PRO A 184 -22.03 13.23 23.49
N PRO A 185 -20.95 12.46 23.67
CA PRO A 185 -19.86 12.84 24.55
C PRO A 185 -19.20 14.15 24.08
N GLU A 186 -19.08 15.12 24.99
CA GLU A 186 -18.35 16.37 24.72
C GLU A 186 -16.84 16.13 24.77
N LEU A 187 -16.17 16.18 23.61
CA LEU A 187 -14.71 16.07 23.51
C LEU A 187 -14.04 17.39 23.92
N LYS A 188 -13.96 17.68 25.23
CA LYS A 188 -13.35 18.92 25.75
C LYS A 188 -11.83 19.00 25.53
N THR A 189 -11.19 17.88 25.21
CA THR A 189 -9.75 17.84 24.91
C THR A 189 -9.48 16.95 23.70
N LEU A 190 -8.87 17.52 22.67
CA LEU A 190 -8.34 16.72 21.57
C LEU A 190 -7.16 15.88 22.09
N PRO A 191 -7.03 14.60 21.69
CA PRO A 191 -5.90 13.78 22.06
C PRO A 191 -4.60 14.47 21.62
N ARG A 192 -3.58 14.41 22.49
CA ARG A 192 -2.27 15.03 22.28
C ARG A 192 -1.67 14.55 20.95
N GLY A 193 -1.72 15.40 19.91
CA GLY A 193 -1.25 15.10 18.56
C GLY A 193 -2.28 15.32 17.44
N ALA A 194 -3.55 15.58 17.76
CA ALA A 194 -4.55 15.97 16.76
C ALA A 194 -4.53 17.50 16.54
N SER A 195 -4.07 17.95 15.38
CA SER A 195 -4.24 19.34 14.92
C SER A 195 -5.71 19.60 14.65
N LYS A 196 -6.25 20.70 15.17
CA LYS A 196 -7.60 21.19 14.84
C LYS A 196 -7.73 21.34 13.32
N VAL A 197 -8.48 20.44 12.67
CA VAL A 197 -8.96 20.63 11.31
C VAL A 197 -10.29 21.36 11.43
N GLY A 198 -10.21 22.68 11.57
CA GLY A 198 -11.37 23.53 11.78
C GLY A 198 -10.97 24.74 12.62
N ASP A 199 -11.13 25.92 12.02
CA ASP A 199 -10.83 27.25 12.58
C ASP A 199 -9.35 27.61 12.69
N GLY A 200 -8.77 27.93 11.53
CA GLY A 200 -7.44 28.49 11.36
C GLY A 200 -7.42 29.83 10.63
N LEU A 201 -8.35 30.77 10.91
CA LEU A 201 -8.16 32.20 10.62
C LEU A 201 -7.16 32.82 11.62
N GLY A 202 -5.93 32.28 11.64
CA GLY A 202 -4.79 32.88 12.32
C GLY A 202 -4.03 33.79 11.35
N LYS A 203 -3.40 34.85 11.87
CA LYS A 203 -2.69 35.92 11.14
C LYS A 203 -1.52 35.50 10.23
N GLY A 204 -1.37 34.21 9.91
CA GLY A 204 -0.47 33.64 8.89
C GLY A 204 -1.17 32.83 7.79
N ALA A 205 -2.51 32.75 7.79
CA ALA A 205 -3.32 31.94 6.86
C ALA A 205 -3.27 32.40 5.38
N GLY A 206 -2.60 33.51 5.08
CA GLY A 206 -2.38 34.01 3.73
C GLY A 206 -1.01 33.70 3.13
N VAL A 207 -0.05 33.19 3.92
CA VAL A 207 1.31 32.94 3.42
C VAL A 207 1.42 31.48 3.02
N LEU A 208 0.98 31.18 1.80
CA LEU A 208 1.32 29.91 1.14
C LEU A 208 2.84 29.82 1.03
N SER A 209 3.40 28.65 1.34
CA SER A 209 4.82 28.37 1.10
C SER A 209 5.19 28.71 -0.34
N MET A 210 6.37 29.29 -0.59
CA MET A 210 6.82 29.65 -1.95
C MET A 210 6.75 28.47 -2.93
N ALA A 211 7.00 27.25 -2.45
CA ALA A 211 6.87 26.03 -3.24
C ALA A 211 5.40 25.74 -3.62
N GLN A 212 4.47 25.94 -2.68
CA GLN A 212 3.03 25.77 -2.91
C GLN A 212 2.48 26.84 -3.85
N ARG A 213 2.96 28.08 -3.71
CA ARG A 213 2.63 29.18 -4.62
C ARG A 213 3.07 28.88 -6.06
N ALA A 214 4.30 28.40 -6.25
CA ALA A 214 4.80 28.00 -7.58
C ALA A 214 4.00 26.84 -8.19
N MET A 215 3.52 25.89 -7.36
CA MET A 215 2.65 24.79 -7.83
C MET A 215 1.30 25.33 -8.30
N MET A 216 0.67 26.21 -7.52
CA MET A 216 -0.60 26.85 -7.88
C MET A 216 -0.48 27.76 -9.11
N GLU A 217 0.65 28.45 -9.29
CA GLU A 217 0.90 29.29 -10.47
C GLU A 217 0.98 28.43 -11.76
N ARG A 218 1.64 27.26 -11.71
CA ARG A 218 1.63 26.31 -12.85
C ARG A 218 0.24 25.79 -13.17
N GLU A 219 -0.55 25.44 -12.15
CA GLU A 219 -1.94 25.01 -12.35
C GLU A 219 -2.79 26.12 -12.94
N ARG A 220 -2.61 27.36 -12.47
CA ARG A 220 -3.29 28.55 -13.00
C ARG A 220 -2.97 28.78 -14.47
N GLU A 221 -1.71 28.69 -14.86
CA GLU A 221 -1.29 28.81 -16.26
C GLU A 221 -1.92 27.73 -17.14
N ASN A 222 -1.92 26.48 -16.69
CA ASN A 222 -2.55 25.36 -17.40
C ASN A 222 -4.07 25.57 -17.59
N VAL A 223 -4.76 26.06 -16.56
CA VAL A 223 -6.20 26.37 -16.63
C VAL A 223 -6.47 27.50 -17.61
N ILE A 224 -5.66 28.57 -17.58
CA ILE A 224 -5.79 29.69 -18.50
C ILE A 224 -5.56 29.24 -19.94
N GLN A 225 -4.54 28.42 -20.20
CA GLN A 225 -4.27 27.87 -21.54
C GLN A 225 -5.45 27.02 -22.04
N ARG A 226 -5.96 26.11 -21.19
CA ARG A 226 -7.13 25.28 -21.53
C ARG A 226 -8.36 26.14 -21.81
N TYR A 227 -8.58 27.18 -21.02
CA TYR A 227 -9.68 28.11 -21.23
C TYR A 227 -9.52 28.89 -22.54
N ARG A 228 -8.31 29.36 -22.87
CA ARG A 228 -8.03 30.02 -24.16
C ARG A 228 -8.30 29.09 -25.34
N GLN A 229 -7.88 27.83 -25.25
CA GLN A 229 -8.16 26.84 -26.29
C GLN A 229 -9.66 26.56 -26.43
N LEU A 230 -10.38 26.37 -25.33
CA LEU A 230 -11.84 26.19 -25.35
C LEU A 230 -12.55 27.41 -25.92
N LYS A 231 -12.10 28.61 -25.56
CA LYS A 231 -12.66 29.86 -26.06
C LYS A 231 -12.40 30.02 -27.56
N ALA A 232 -11.20 29.72 -28.03
CA ALA A 232 -10.86 29.73 -29.46
C ALA A 232 -11.70 28.72 -30.26
N LYS A 233 -11.88 27.50 -29.74
CA LYS A 233 -12.77 26.50 -30.34
C LYS A 233 -14.22 26.99 -30.40
N ARG A 234 -14.73 27.56 -29.31
CA ARG A 234 -16.08 28.12 -29.26
C ARG A 234 -16.26 29.26 -30.26
N TYR A 235 -15.24 30.10 -30.48
CA TYR A 235 -15.30 31.16 -31.48
C TYR A 235 -15.24 30.64 -32.92
N ALA A 236 -14.43 29.60 -33.18
CA ALA A 236 -14.39 28.94 -34.48
C ALA A 236 -15.72 28.24 -34.82
N GLU A 237 -16.34 27.59 -33.83
CA GLU A 237 -17.64 26.92 -33.99
C GLU A 237 -18.80 27.91 -34.13
N ASN A 238 -18.80 29.03 -33.39
CA ASN A 238 -19.89 30.00 -33.39
C ASN A 238 -19.71 31.14 -34.41
N GLY A 239 -18.68 31.10 -35.26
CA GLY A 239 -18.48 32.05 -36.38
C GLY A 239 -18.43 33.54 -36.00
N LYS A 240 -18.25 33.87 -34.71
CA LYS A 240 -18.32 35.24 -34.21
C LYS A 240 -16.94 35.66 -33.72
N SER A 241 -16.22 36.40 -34.56
CA SER A 241 -14.95 37.03 -34.21
C SER A 241 -15.14 37.98 -33.02
N PRO A 242 -14.21 38.03 -32.05
CA PRO A 242 -14.23 39.06 -31.03
C PRO A 242 -13.60 40.33 -31.64
N GLY A 243 -14.39 41.17 -32.31
CA GLY A 243 -13.87 42.39 -32.93
C GLY A 243 -14.77 43.17 -33.87
N GLU A 244 -16.10 43.05 -33.76
CA GLU A 244 -17.07 44.03 -34.29
C GLU A 244 -18.11 44.35 -33.20
#